data_AF-A0A4P7NYU4-F1
#
_entry.id   AF-A0A4P7NYU4-F1
#
_cell.length_a   1.000
_cell.length_b   1.000
_cell.length_c   1.000
_cell.angle_alpha   90.00
_cell.angle_beta   90.00
_cell.angle_gamma   90.00
#
_symmetry.space_group_name_H-M   'P 1'
#
loop_
_entity.id
_entity.type
_entity.pdbx_description
1 polymer ?
#
loop_
_entity_poly.entity_id
_entity_poly.type
_entity_poly.pdbx_seq_one_letter_code
_entity_poly.pdbx_strand_id
1 'polypeptide(L)'
;MPISNIPPGLMAYQKLAGHDNRNEQAQSANKSEQHPGQGQIKADQMTIRNERQASLVAHLFGDSSKAIENSLKMTFQAAIEKLNETLTPELGENAISQEALKKQGGMEYWTPENTAGRIVSGATAFLPAFQKAHPELEGEALMQEFMSVVGGGLQQGFDEAQGILSDLNVFDGQVKDTFSATTDLVSKGMENFRREFLGLPPLEEAEVTDSAEEEQVPSEPNT
;
A
#
# COMPACT_ATOMS: atom_id res chain seq x y z
N MET A 1 -0.87 -25.12 -44.75
CA MET A 1 -0.62 -23.93 -45.59
C MET A 1 -0.15 -22.81 -44.69
N PRO A 2 1.13 -22.39 -44.74
CA PRO A 2 1.63 -21.33 -43.88
C PRO A 2 1.27 -19.96 -44.47
N ILE A 3 0.51 -19.17 -43.71
CA ILE A 3 0.22 -17.77 -44.02
C ILE A 3 1.44 -16.96 -43.59
N SER A 4 2.27 -16.60 -44.56
CA SER A 4 3.40 -15.71 -44.39
C SER A 4 2.95 -14.30 -44.78
N ASN A 5 2.64 -13.46 -43.79
CA ASN A 5 2.42 -12.04 -44.03
C ASN A 5 3.00 -11.23 -42.86
N ILE A 6 4.31 -11.02 -42.90
CA ILE A 6 5.01 -10.09 -42.01
C ILE A 6 4.95 -8.71 -42.68
N PRO A 7 4.46 -7.66 -42.00
CA PRO A 7 4.36 -6.33 -42.59
C PRO A 7 5.74 -5.73 -42.94
N PRO A 8 5.85 -4.86 -43.96
CA PRO A 8 7.12 -4.46 -44.59
C PRO A 8 8.11 -3.66 -43.72
N GLY A 9 7.81 -3.43 -42.44
CA GLY A 9 8.59 -2.58 -41.54
C GLY A 9 9.74 -3.26 -40.80
N LEU A 10 9.78 -4.60 -40.76
CA LEU A 10 10.76 -5.33 -39.93
C LEU A 10 12.08 -5.69 -40.65
N MET A 11 12.13 -5.62 -41.98
CA MET A 11 13.33 -5.94 -42.77
C MET A 11 14.39 -4.83 -42.75
N ALA A 12 14.06 -3.62 -42.30
CA ALA A 12 14.97 -2.48 -42.34
C ALA A 12 16.08 -2.52 -41.27
N TYR A 13 15.89 -3.29 -40.19
CA TYR A 13 16.79 -3.25 -39.03
C TYR A 13 17.89 -4.32 -39.02
N GLN A 14 17.81 -5.33 -39.90
CA GLN A 14 18.82 -6.38 -39.95
C GLN A 14 20.05 -6.01 -40.79
N LYS A 15 19.97 -4.95 -41.61
CA LYS A 15 21.02 -4.62 -42.60
C LYS A 15 22.17 -3.74 -42.07
N LEU A 16 22.19 -3.41 -40.79
CA LEU A 16 23.21 -2.53 -40.18
C LEU A 16 24.24 -3.26 -39.29
N ALA A 17 24.14 -4.58 -39.11
CA ALA A 17 24.99 -5.35 -38.21
C ALA A 17 25.95 -6.33 -38.91
N GLY A 18 26.50 -5.95 -40.07
CA GLY A 18 27.51 -6.78 -40.73
C GLY A 18 28.26 -6.06 -41.83
N HIS A 19 29.44 -5.53 -41.52
CA HIS A 19 30.49 -5.32 -42.51
C HIS A 19 31.86 -5.59 -41.89
N ASP A 20 32.41 -6.73 -42.29
CA ASP A 20 33.77 -7.22 -42.05
C ASP A 20 34.83 -6.28 -42.65
N ASN A 21 35.93 -6.11 -41.92
CA ASN A 21 37.16 -5.42 -42.33
C ASN A 21 37.92 -6.25 -43.38
N ARG A 22 38.15 -5.69 -44.58
CA ARG A 22 39.34 -6.02 -45.41
C ARG A 22 39.87 -4.77 -46.13
N ASN A 23 41.18 -4.60 -46.00
CA ASN A 23 42.04 -3.59 -46.60
C ASN A 23 41.85 -3.37 -48.10
N GLU A 24 41.96 -2.11 -48.54
CA GLU A 24 42.80 -1.70 -49.68
C GLU A 24 43.17 -0.21 -49.57
N GLN A 25 44.47 0.09 -49.64
CA GLN A 25 45.06 1.42 -49.70
C GLN A 25 45.06 1.92 -51.16
N ALA A 26 44.68 3.19 -51.41
CA ALA A 26 45.42 4.14 -52.26
C ALA A 26 44.73 5.53 -52.37
N GLN A 27 45.39 6.52 -51.79
CA GLN A 27 45.73 7.86 -52.34
C GLN A 27 44.65 8.83 -52.91
N SER A 28 44.57 9.97 -52.20
CA SER A 28 44.71 11.37 -52.68
C SER A 28 43.50 12.18 -53.16
N ALA A 29 43.17 13.17 -52.30
CA ALA A 29 42.85 14.58 -52.57
C ALA A 29 41.59 14.95 -53.39
N ASN A 30 40.60 15.57 -52.72
CA ASN A 30 40.35 17.00 -52.89
C ASN A 30 39.49 17.59 -51.76
N LYS A 31 39.77 18.85 -51.41
CA LYS A 31 39.23 19.62 -50.30
C LYS A 31 37.94 20.33 -50.71
N SER A 32 36.89 20.27 -49.91
CA SER A 32 35.84 21.30 -49.86
C SER A 32 35.22 21.30 -48.47
N GLU A 33 35.55 22.32 -47.70
CA GLU A 33 34.95 22.65 -46.41
C GLU A 33 33.48 23.04 -46.61
N GLN A 34 32.56 22.39 -45.88
CA GLN A 34 31.21 22.93 -45.66
C GLN A 34 30.74 22.59 -44.23
N HIS A 35 30.86 23.61 -43.38
CA HIS A 35 30.03 23.95 -42.21
C HIS A 35 29.06 22.87 -41.67
N PRO A 36 29.27 22.36 -40.43
CA PRO A 36 28.28 21.52 -39.76
C PRO A 36 27.27 22.43 -39.06
N GLY A 37 26.14 22.69 -39.70
CA GLY A 37 25.13 23.57 -39.11
C GLY A 37 23.73 23.19 -39.56
N GLN A 38 22.90 22.76 -38.62
CA GLN A 38 21.43 22.68 -38.69
C GLN A 38 20.79 21.45 -39.37
N GLY A 39 21.39 20.86 -40.42
CA GLY A 39 20.81 19.67 -41.10
C GLY A 39 21.06 18.34 -40.38
N GLN A 40 22.30 18.11 -39.94
CA GLN A 40 22.72 16.87 -39.27
C GLN A 40 22.12 16.73 -37.86
N ILE A 41 21.97 17.83 -37.12
CA ILE A 41 21.40 17.80 -35.75
C ILE A 41 19.91 17.40 -35.75
N LYS A 42 19.14 17.77 -36.79
CA LYS A 42 17.73 17.37 -36.91
C LYS A 42 17.56 15.91 -37.31
N ALA A 43 18.43 15.41 -38.19
CA ALA A 43 18.47 14.00 -38.57
C ALA A 43 18.88 13.11 -37.38
N ASP A 44 19.84 13.57 -36.58
CA ASP A 44 20.29 12.90 -35.35
C ASP A 44 19.18 12.88 -34.29
N GLN A 45 18.49 14.00 -34.08
CA GLN A 45 17.36 14.07 -33.15
C GLN A 45 16.14 13.23 -33.58
N MET A 46 15.88 13.12 -34.89
CA MET A 46 14.85 12.23 -35.43
C MET A 46 15.23 10.75 -35.30
N THR A 47 16.51 10.42 -35.50
CA THR A 47 17.04 9.06 -35.34
C THR A 47 16.98 8.61 -33.88
N ILE A 48 17.42 9.47 -32.95
CA ILE A 48 17.33 9.24 -31.50
C ILE A 48 15.86 9.08 -31.06
N ARG A 49 14.94 9.87 -31.61
CA ARG A 49 13.50 9.72 -31.32
C ARG A 49 12.97 8.37 -31.80
N ASN A 50 13.33 7.96 -33.02
CA ASN A 50 12.89 6.68 -33.59
C ASN A 50 13.48 5.48 -32.84
N GLU A 51 14.73 5.53 -32.41
CA GLU A 51 15.36 4.48 -31.60
C GLU A 51 14.68 4.31 -30.24
N ARG A 52 14.32 5.42 -29.58
CA ARG A 52 13.55 5.39 -28.33
C ARG A 52 12.16 4.82 -28.52
N GLN A 53 11.49 5.16 -29.62
CA GLN A 53 10.18 4.62 -29.96
C GLN A 53 10.25 3.11 -30.28
N ALA A 54 11.27 2.66 -31.01
CA ALA A 54 11.49 1.25 -31.30
C ALA A 54 11.81 0.43 -30.04
N SER A 55 12.62 0.97 -29.13
CA SER A 55 12.91 0.35 -27.83
C SER A 55 11.66 0.23 -26.96
N LEU A 56 10.79 1.25 -26.94
CA LEU A 56 9.51 1.21 -26.25
C LEU A 56 8.60 0.12 -26.83
N VAL A 57 8.48 0.05 -28.16
CA VAL A 57 7.70 -0.98 -28.85
C VAL A 57 8.28 -2.38 -28.57
N ALA A 58 9.60 -2.54 -28.56
CA ALA A 58 10.23 -3.82 -28.21
C ALA A 58 10.03 -4.20 -26.73
N HIS A 59 10.05 -3.25 -25.80
CA HIS A 59 9.75 -3.50 -24.39
C HIS A 59 8.27 -3.82 -24.13
N LEU A 60 7.39 -3.24 -24.93
CA LEU A 60 5.94 -3.43 -24.82
C LEU A 60 5.41 -4.61 -25.64
N PHE A 61 6.13 -5.10 -26.66
CA PHE A 61 5.60 -6.11 -27.58
C PHE A 61 6.62 -7.20 -27.98
N GLY A 62 7.89 -7.12 -27.55
CA GLY A 62 8.93 -8.07 -27.93
C GLY A 62 8.89 -9.40 -27.17
N ASP A 63 8.51 -9.37 -25.89
CA ASP A 63 8.19 -10.54 -25.07
C ASP A 63 6.77 -10.39 -24.56
N SER A 64 5.84 -11.20 -25.08
CA SER A 64 4.41 -11.06 -24.80
C SER A 64 4.06 -11.22 -23.31
N SER A 65 4.92 -11.86 -22.51
CA SER A 65 4.73 -11.95 -21.06
C SER A 65 5.05 -10.63 -20.36
N LYS A 66 6.23 -10.06 -20.64
CA LYS A 66 6.68 -8.77 -20.09
C LYS A 66 5.93 -7.58 -20.65
N ALA A 67 5.44 -7.69 -21.88
CA ALA A 67 4.55 -6.74 -22.54
C ALA A 67 3.31 -6.42 -21.68
N ILE A 68 2.62 -7.48 -21.25
CA ILE A 68 1.41 -7.37 -20.43
C ILE A 68 1.75 -6.77 -19.07
N GLU A 69 2.79 -7.27 -18.41
CA GLU A 69 3.26 -6.74 -17.11
C GLU A 69 3.63 -5.26 -17.17
N ASN A 70 4.39 -4.85 -18.20
CA ASN A 70 4.81 -3.46 -18.39
C ASN A 70 3.61 -2.54 -18.71
N SER A 71 2.68 -3.00 -19.55
CA SER A 71 1.46 -2.24 -19.86
C SER A 71 0.59 -2.04 -18.61
N LEU A 72 0.39 -3.10 -17.82
CA LEU A 72 -0.36 -3.06 -16.58
C LEU A 72 0.30 -2.15 -15.55
N LYS A 73 1.63 -2.20 -15.42
CA LYS A 73 2.39 -1.30 -14.55
C LYS A 73 2.22 0.16 -14.96
N MET A 74 2.30 0.49 -16.25
CA MET A 74 2.05 1.85 -16.75
C MET A 74 0.61 2.30 -16.46
N THR A 75 -0.38 1.42 -16.64
CA THR A 75 -1.77 1.71 -16.27
C THR A 75 -1.90 2.00 -14.78
N PHE A 76 -1.29 1.20 -13.91
CA PHE A 76 -1.28 1.45 -12.47
C PHE A 76 -0.57 2.74 -12.10
N GLN A 77 0.56 3.07 -12.73
CA GLN A 77 1.27 4.32 -12.49
C GLN A 77 0.41 5.52 -12.88
N ALA A 78 -0.21 5.50 -14.07
CA ALA A 78 -1.10 6.56 -14.52
C ALA A 78 -2.34 6.70 -13.60
N ALA A 79 -2.89 5.58 -13.12
CA ALA A 79 -3.97 5.60 -12.13
C ALA A 79 -3.53 6.24 -10.80
N ILE A 80 -2.37 5.84 -10.27
CA ILE A 80 -1.81 6.42 -9.03
C ILE A 80 -1.51 7.91 -9.19
N GLU A 81 -0.98 8.34 -10.33
CA GLU A 81 -0.75 9.77 -10.62
C GLU A 81 -2.07 10.55 -10.57
N LYS A 82 -3.13 10.05 -11.22
CA LYS A 82 -4.44 10.72 -11.17
C LYS A 82 -5.11 10.68 -9.80
N LEU A 83 -4.94 9.59 -9.05
CA LEU A 83 -5.40 9.52 -7.67
C LEU A 83 -4.67 10.55 -6.80
N ASN A 84 -3.34 10.66 -6.92
CA ASN A 84 -2.56 11.66 -6.21
C ASN A 84 -2.97 13.08 -6.59
N GLU A 85 -3.13 13.39 -7.89
CA GLU A 85 -3.60 14.71 -8.33
C GLU A 85 -4.97 15.06 -7.72
N THR A 86 -5.91 14.10 -7.70
CA THR A 86 -7.26 14.31 -7.19
C THR A 86 -7.29 14.47 -5.67
N LEU A 87 -6.44 13.71 -4.96
CA LEU A 87 -6.41 13.65 -3.50
C LEU A 87 -5.39 14.60 -2.86
N THR A 88 -4.61 15.33 -3.66
CA THR A 88 -3.59 16.29 -3.18
C THR A 88 -4.15 17.30 -2.17
N PRO A 89 -5.36 17.89 -2.33
CA PRO A 89 -5.89 18.84 -1.34
C PRO A 89 -6.07 18.26 0.05
N GLU A 90 -6.36 16.96 0.14
CA GLU A 90 -6.66 16.26 1.40
C GLU A 90 -5.43 15.54 1.98
N LEU A 91 -4.63 14.91 1.13
CA LEU A 91 -3.54 14.02 1.54
C LEU A 91 -2.13 14.60 1.32
N GLY A 92 -2.02 15.71 0.60
CA GLY A 92 -0.74 16.29 0.18
C GLY A 92 -0.15 15.65 -1.09
N GLU A 93 0.94 16.23 -1.59
CA GLU A 93 1.60 15.75 -2.80
C GLU A 93 2.17 14.33 -2.62
N ASN A 94 1.92 13.45 -3.60
CA ASN A 94 2.46 12.08 -3.67
C ASN A 94 2.15 11.19 -2.45
N ALA A 95 1.01 11.43 -1.80
CA ALA A 95 0.56 10.67 -0.63
C ALA A 95 0.41 9.17 -0.90
N ILE A 96 -0.02 8.80 -2.11
CA ILE A 96 -0.12 7.41 -2.57
C ILE A 96 1.17 7.09 -3.33
N SER A 97 2.21 6.70 -2.58
CA SER A 97 3.50 6.29 -3.14
C SER A 97 4.18 5.24 -2.28
N GLN A 98 5.08 4.45 -2.89
CA GLN A 98 5.90 3.50 -2.13
C GLN A 98 6.77 4.21 -1.07
N GLU A 99 7.20 5.44 -1.34
CA GLU A 99 8.01 6.20 -0.39
C GLU A 99 7.17 6.67 0.80
N ALA A 100 5.95 7.15 0.57
CA ALA A 100 5.01 7.48 1.64
C ALA A 100 4.72 6.24 2.52
N LEU A 101 4.48 5.09 1.90
CA LEU A 101 4.27 3.83 2.63
C LEU A 101 5.50 3.42 3.45
N LYS A 102 6.71 3.54 2.89
CA LYS A 102 7.96 3.26 3.63
C LYS A 102 8.16 4.19 4.81
N LYS A 103 7.86 5.48 4.67
CA LYS A 103 7.93 6.47 5.76
C LYS A 103 6.97 6.12 6.90
N GLN A 104 5.85 5.47 6.60
CA GLN A 104 4.89 4.98 7.57
C GLN A 104 5.27 3.64 8.21
N GLY A 105 6.39 3.03 7.81
CA GLY A 105 6.85 1.73 8.35
C GLY A 105 6.55 0.54 7.46
N GLY A 106 6.12 0.75 6.20
CA GLY A 106 5.86 -0.33 5.25
C GLY A 106 4.50 -1.00 5.44
N MET A 107 4.31 -2.16 4.81
CA MET A 107 3.09 -2.96 5.00
C MET A 107 3.03 -3.59 6.39
N GLU A 108 4.20 -3.78 7.01
CA GLU A 108 4.40 -4.32 8.34
C GLU A 108 3.86 -3.38 9.43
N TYR A 109 3.67 -2.10 9.12
CA TYR A 109 2.98 -1.19 10.02
C TYR A 109 1.46 -1.44 10.05
N TRP A 110 0.86 -1.85 8.94
CA TRP A 110 -0.60 -1.96 8.78
C TRP A 110 -1.14 -3.33 9.24
N THR A 111 -0.67 -3.80 10.41
CA THR A 111 -1.20 -5.01 11.05
C THR A 111 -2.53 -4.73 11.76
N PRO A 112 -3.31 -5.78 12.11
CA PRO A 112 -4.50 -5.62 12.93
C PRO A 112 -4.23 -4.91 14.26
N GLU A 113 -3.12 -5.21 14.92
CA GLU A 113 -2.74 -4.67 16.23
C GLU A 113 -2.46 -3.16 16.15
N ASN A 114 -1.65 -2.75 15.18
CA ASN A 114 -1.35 -1.32 14.98
C ASN A 114 -2.60 -0.56 14.52
N THR A 115 -3.43 -1.17 13.67
CA THR A 115 -4.68 -0.56 13.24
C THR A 115 -5.66 -0.38 14.40
N ALA A 116 -5.83 -1.42 15.22
CA ALA A 116 -6.65 -1.37 16.42
C ALA A 116 -6.12 -0.33 17.43
N GLY A 117 -4.81 -0.29 17.64
CA GLY A 117 -4.18 0.72 18.51
C GLY A 117 -4.46 2.16 18.07
N ARG A 118 -4.44 2.43 16.75
CA ARG A 118 -4.80 3.75 16.21
C ARG A 118 -6.27 4.09 16.45
N ILE A 119 -7.18 3.12 16.27
CA ILE A 119 -8.62 3.31 16.49
C ILE A 119 -8.89 3.57 17.97
N VAL A 120 -8.36 2.74 18.87
CA VAL A 120 -8.52 2.89 20.33
C VAL A 120 -7.95 4.22 20.79
N SER A 121 -6.74 4.58 20.33
CA SER A 121 -6.14 5.88 20.66
C SER A 121 -7.00 7.06 20.18
N GLY A 122 -7.50 7.00 18.94
CA GLY A 122 -8.38 8.05 18.40
C GLY A 122 -9.71 8.16 19.15
N ALA A 123 -10.34 7.03 19.44
CA ALA A 123 -11.62 6.96 20.14
C ALA A 123 -11.51 7.46 21.59
N THR A 124 -10.49 7.02 22.31
CA THR A 124 -10.27 7.38 23.73
C THR A 124 -9.82 8.83 23.91
N ALA A 125 -9.19 9.44 22.89
CA ALA A 125 -8.80 10.85 22.91
C ALA A 125 -9.99 11.83 23.04
N PHE A 126 -11.23 11.37 22.80
CA PHE A 126 -12.44 12.18 23.00
C PHE A 126 -12.87 12.31 24.46
N LEU A 127 -12.38 11.46 25.38
CA LEU A 127 -12.82 11.46 26.78
C LEU A 127 -12.72 12.83 27.47
N PRO A 128 -11.62 13.60 27.35
CA PRO A 128 -11.53 14.91 28.02
C PRO A 128 -12.58 15.90 27.51
N ALA A 129 -12.90 15.88 26.22
CA ALA A 129 -13.93 16.72 25.64
C ALA A 129 -15.33 16.28 26.11
N PHE A 130 -15.55 14.97 26.21
CA PHE A 130 -16.79 14.38 26.73
C PHE A 130 -17.01 14.78 28.20
N GLN A 131 -16.01 14.66 29.06
CA GLN A 131 -16.06 15.09 30.46
C GLN A 131 -16.42 16.58 30.60
N LYS A 132 -15.85 17.43 29.74
CA LYS A 132 -16.15 18.86 29.75
C LYS A 132 -17.60 19.15 29.35
N ALA A 133 -18.18 18.33 28.47
CA ALA A 133 -19.57 18.46 28.04
C ALA A 133 -20.56 17.86 29.06
N HIS A 134 -20.11 16.93 29.89
CA HIS A 134 -20.90 16.22 30.90
C HIS A 134 -20.29 16.35 32.31
N PRO A 135 -20.18 17.57 32.87
CA PRO A 135 -19.55 17.81 34.17
C PRO A 135 -20.31 17.17 35.34
N GLU A 136 -21.54 16.72 35.13
CA GLU A 136 -22.37 16.00 36.10
C GLU A 136 -22.04 14.51 36.21
N LEU A 137 -21.29 13.95 35.27
CA LEU A 137 -20.96 12.52 35.22
C LEU A 137 -19.54 12.27 35.74
N GLU A 138 -19.39 11.25 36.59
CA GLU A 138 -18.08 10.79 37.07
C GLU A 138 -18.03 9.26 37.17
N GLY A 139 -16.82 8.71 37.29
CA GLY A 139 -16.57 7.29 37.55
C GLY A 139 -17.26 6.36 36.54
N GLU A 140 -18.00 5.39 37.07
CA GLU A 140 -18.68 4.37 36.26
C GLU A 140 -19.78 4.94 35.37
N ALA A 141 -20.56 5.92 35.86
CA ALA A 141 -21.64 6.53 35.08
C ALA A 141 -21.10 7.31 33.87
N LEU A 142 -20.03 8.09 34.08
CA LEU A 142 -19.32 8.77 32.97
C LEU A 142 -18.84 7.77 31.94
N MET A 143 -18.18 6.71 32.39
CA MET A 143 -17.56 5.76 31.49
C MET A 143 -18.60 4.92 30.73
N GLN A 144 -19.72 4.57 31.38
CA GLN A 144 -20.83 3.88 30.72
C GLN A 144 -21.42 4.73 29.58
N GLU A 145 -21.70 6.01 29.82
CA GLU A 145 -22.25 6.91 28.80
C GLU A 145 -21.23 7.17 27.69
N PHE A 146 -19.96 7.41 28.04
CA PHE A 146 -18.88 7.58 27.07
C PHE A 146 -18.75 6.35 26.16
N MET A 147 -18.72 5.16 26.74
CA MET A 147 -18.62 3.90 26.00
C MET A 147 -19.86 3.64 25.14
N SER A 148 -21.05 4.04 25.59
CA SER A 148 -22.26 3.93 24.77
C SER A 148 -22.16 4.80 23.50
N VAL A 149 -21.76 6.06 23.66
CA VAL A 149 -21.66 7.02 22.54
C VAL A 149 -20.53 6.64 21.60
N VAL A 150 -19.32 6.46 22.12
CA VAL A 150 -18.13 6.16 21.31
C VAL A 150 -18.20 4.74 20.74
N GLY A 151 -18.66 3.77 21.53
CA GLY A 151 -18.86 2.40 21.07
C GLY A 151 -19.90 2.29 19.97
N GLY A 152 -21.00 3.05 20.06
CA GLY A 152 -21.99 3.15 18.98
C GLY A 152 -21.39 3.70 17.68
N GLY A 153 -20.60 4.78 17.76
CA GLY A 153 -19.89 5.34 16.61
C GLY A 153 -18.85 4.39 16.01
N LEU A 154 -18.12 3.64 16.85
CA LEU A 154 -17.18 2.62 16.40
C LEU A 154 -17.89 1.48 15.66
N GLN A 155 -18.98 0.95 16.23
CA GLN A 155 -19.75 -0.12 15.60
C GLN A 155 -20.28 0.32 14.23
N GLN A 156 -20.88 1.51 14.16
CA GLN A 156 -21.34 2.07 12.89
C GLN A 156 -20.20 2.19 11.88
N GLY A 157 -19.03 2.70 12.29
CA GLY A 157 -17.87 2.81 11.42
C GLY A 157 -17.36 1.46 10.90
N PHE A 158 -17.37 0.41 11.72
CA PHE A 158 -17.03 -0.94 11.29
C PHE A 158 -18.04 -1.50 10.29
N ASP A 159 -19.34 -1.33 10.55
CA ASP A 159 -20.40 -1.81 9.65
C ASP A 159 -20.32 -1.11 8.28
N GLU A 160 -20.10 0.20 8.27
CA GLU A 160 -19.91 0.97 7.04
C GLU A 160 -18.64 0.55 6.29
N ALA A 161 -17.52 0.37 6.99
CA ALA A 161 -16.26 -0.07 6.38
C ALA A 161 -16.42 -1.48 5.77
N GLN A 162 -17.06 -2.41 6.47
CA GLN A 162 -17.36 -3.73 5.93
C GLN A 162 -18.25 -3.65 4.69
N GLY A 163 -19.28 -2.78 4.72
CA GLY A 163 -20.15 -2.52 3.57
C GLY A 163 -19.36 -2.07 2.34
N ILE A 164 -18.49 -1.07 2.50
CA ILE A 164 -17.62 -0.57 1.42
C ILE A 164 -16.71 -1.68 0.87
N LEU A 165 -16.05 -2.44 1.74
CA LEU A 165 -15.16 -3.53 1.31
C LEU A 165 -15.93 -4.65 0.59
N SER A 166 -17.18 -4.89 0.98
CA SER A 166 -18.07 -5.85 0.33
C SER A 166 -18.52 -5.35 -1.04
N ASP A 167 -18.89 -4.08 -1.16
CA ASP A 167 -19.28 -3.44 -2.43
C ASP A 167 -18.12 -3.38 -3.43
N LEU A 168 -16.89 -3.23 -2.93
CA LEU A 168 -15.67 -3.34 -3.74
C LEU A 168 -15.31 -4.80 -4.10
N ASN A 169 -16.07 -5.78 -3.59
CA ASN A 169 -15.85 -7.21 -3.79
C ASN A 169 -14.44 -7.67 -3.37
N VAL A 170 -13.90 -7.07 -2.29
CA VAL A 170 -12.60 -7.40 -1.71
C VAL A 170 -12.71 -8.01 -0.30
N PHE A 171 -13.90 -8.02 0.29
CA PHE A 171 -14.16 -8.55 1.63
C PHE A 171 -14.23 -10.08 1.65
N ASP A 172 -13.08 -10.73 1.41
CA ASP A 172 -12.93 -12.18 1.48
C ASP A 172 -11.52 -12.57 1.95
N GLY A 173 -11.35 -13.83 2.36
CA GLY A 173 -10.09 -14.41 2.82
C GLY A 173 -9.36 -13.53 3.83
N GLN A 174 -8.10 -13.22 3.54
CA GLN A 174 -7.22 -12.48 4.45
C GLN A 174 -7.78 -11.11 4.87
N VAL A 175 -8.52 -10.41 3.99
CA VAL A 175 -9.10 -9.10 4.33
C VAL A 175 -10.17 -9.25 5.40
N LYS A 176 -11.00 -10.28 5.29
CA LYS A 176 -12.03 -10.57 6.29
C LYS A 176 -11.42 -11.01 7.63
N ASP A 177 -10.35 -11.81 7.58
CA ASP A 177 -9.64 -12.27 8.77
C ASP A 177 -8.97 -11.11 9.52
N THR A 178 -8.24 -10.23 8.81
CA THR A 178 -7.59 -9.07 9.43
C THR A 178 -8.58 -8.02 9.91
N PHE A 179 -9.70 -7.85 9.20
CA PHE A 179 -10.81 -7.00 9.64
C PHE A 179 -11.38 -7.51 10.97
N SER A 180 -11.73 -8.79 11.04
CA SER A 180 -12.27 -9.41 12.26
C SER A 180 -11.29 -9.29 13.44
N ALA A 181 -10.01 -9.60 13.20
CA ALA A 181 -8.97 -9.45 14.22
C ALA A 181 -8.84 -8.00 14.72
N THR A 182 -8.94 -7.01 13.82
CA THR A 182 -8.88 -5.59 14.19
C THR A 182 -10.07 -5.21 15.05
N THR A 183 -11.29 -5.61 14.67
CA THR A 183 -12.51 -5.31 15.45
C THR A 183 -12.48 -5.96 16.83
N ASP A 184 -11.99 -7.20 16.95
CA ASP A 184 -11.81 -7.88 18.24
C ASP A 184 -10.80 -7.14 19.12
N LEU A 185 -9.65 -6.76 18.56
CA LEU A 185 -8.61 -6.02 19.28
C LEU A 185 -9.09 -4.63 19.72
N VAL A 186 -9.87 -3.94 18.89
CA VAL A 186 -10.50 -2.66 19.27
C VAL A 186 -11.47 -2.87 20.42
N SER A 187 -12.33 -3.89 20.36
CA SER A 187 -13.29 -4.19 21.42
C SER A 187 -12.58 -4.47 22.75
N LYS A 188 -11.52 -5.28 22.73
CA LYS A 188 -10.66 -5.55 23.89
C LYS A 188 -9.96 -4.29 24.39
N GLY A 189 -9.42 -3.46 23.49
CA GLY A 189 -8.72 -2.24 23.84
C GLY A 189 -9.64 -1.21 24.50
N MET A 190 -10.87 -1.06 24.02
CA MET A 190 -11.88 -0.17 24.62
C MET A 190 -12.29 -0.67 26.01
N GLU A 191 -12.48 -1.98 26.18
CA GLU A 191 -12.77 -2.54 27.50
C GLU A 191 -11.58 -2.39 28.46
N ASN A 192 -10.34 -2.57 27.99
CA ASN A 192 -9.16 -2.32 28.80
C ASN A 192 -9.05 -0.86 29.23
N PHE A 193 -9.35 0.08 28.34
CA PHE A 193 -9.41 1.50 28.69
C PHE A 193 -10.49 1.78 29.75
N ARG A 194 -11.68 1.19 29.62
CA ARG A 194 -12.75 1.28 30.63
C ARG A 194 -12.25 0.81 32.00
N ARG A 195 -11.61 -0.36 32.01
CA ARG A 195 -11.11 -0.99 33.23
C ARG A 195 -9.99 -0.17 33.88
N GLU A 196 -9.03 0.30 33.09
CA GLU A 196 -7.96 1.19 33.56
C GLU A 196 -8.53 2.45 34.22
N PHE A 197 -9.49 3.11 33.58
CA PHE A 197 -10.12 4.31 34.13
C PHE A 197 -10.84 4.06 35.46
N LEU A 198 -11.45 2.88 35.63
CA LEU A 198 -12.15 2.47 36.85
C LEU A 198 -11.23 1.81 37.89
N GLY A 199 -9.92 1.72 37.64
CA GLY A 199 -8.97 1.06 38.55
C GLY A 199 -9.12 -0.46 38.63
N LEU A 200 -9.70 -1.08 37.60
CA LEU A 200 -9.84 -2.53 37.46
C LEU A 200 -8.63 -3.11 36.71
N PRO A 201 -8.27 -4.39 36.93
CA PRO A 201 -7.17 -5.03 36.19
C PRO A 201 -7.45 -5.02 34.66
N PRO A 202 -6.46 -5.17 33.77
CA PRO A 202 -6.68 -5.31 32.33
C PRO A 202 -7.21 -6.70 31.97
N LEU A 203 -7.85 -6.83 30.80
CA LEU A 203 -8.21 -8.14 30.25
C LEU A 203 -6.89 -8.74 29.78
N GLU A 204 -6.39 -9.73 30.51
CA GLU A 204 -5.19 -10.46 30.11
C GLU A 204 -5.36 -11.00 28.68
N GLU A 205 -4.32 -10.86 27.84
CA GLU A 205 -4.05 -11.88 26.83
C GLU A 205 -3.92 -13.18 27.62
N ALA A 206 -4.77 -14.18 27.37
CA ALA A 206 -4.82 -15.39 28.17
C ALA A 206 -3.43 -16.04 28.30
N GLU A 207 -2.71 -15.72 29.37
CA GLU A 207 -1.64 -16.53 29.89
C GLU A 207 -2.26 -17.59 30.79
N VAL A 208 -1.81 -18.80 30.51
CA VAL A 208 -2.15 -20.06 31.16
C VAL A 208 -2.14 -19.85 32.67
N THR A 209 -3.30 -19.98 33.31
CA THR A 209 -3.38 -20.13 34.75
C THR A 209 -2.54 -21.35 35.14
N ASP A 210 -1.38 -21.11 35.76
CA ASP A 210 -0.75 -22.08 36.65
C ASP A 210 -1.70 -22.25 37.84
N SER A 211 -2.66 -23.16 37.67
CA SER A 211 -3.49 -23.66 38.76
C SER A 211 -2.76 -24.84 39.38
N ALA A 212 -1.75 -24.54 40.18
CA ALA A 212 -1.16 -25.48 41.12
C ALA A 212 -0.68 -24.73 42.35
N GLU A 213 -0.82 -25.40 43.50
CA GLU A 213 -0.49 -24.96 44.87
C GLU A 213 -1.59 -24.15 45.57
N GLU A 214 -2.21 -24.59 46.66
CA GLU A 214 -2.16 -25.86 47.39
C GLU A 214 -3.31 -25.79 48.42
N GLU A 215 -4.25 -26.72 48.36
CA GLU A 215 -5.24 -26.94 49.41
C GLU A 215 -4.57 -27.75 50.53
N GLN A 216 -3.84 -27.09 51.44
CA GLN A 216 -3.38 -27.71 52.69
C GLN A 216 -4.45 -27.56 53.76
N VAL A 217 -5.25 -28.62 53.93
CA VAL A 217 -6.05 -28.88 55.12
C VAL A 217 -5.19 -29.68 56.10
N PRO A 218 -4.81 -29.16 57.29
CA PRO A 218 -4.37 -30.03 58.36
C PRO A 218 -5.59 -30.49 59.15
N SER A 219 -5.86 -31.79 59.04
CA SER A 219 -6.73 -32.57 59.88
C SER A 219 -6.23 -32.63 61.33
N GLU A 220 -7.07 -32.25 62.29
CA GLU A 220 -7.16 -32.90 63.60
C GLU A 220 -8.51 -33.64 63.66
N PRO A 221 -8.67 -34.79 64.37
CA PRO A 221 -8.13 -35.01 65.73
C PRO A 221 -7.71 -36.46 66.11
N ASN A 222 -7.20 -36.54 67.35
CA ASN A 222 -7.42 -37.60 68.36
C ASN A 222 -6.28 -38.62 68.62
N THR A 223 -5.53 -38.43 69.71
CA THR A 223 -5.49 -39.28 70.92
C THR A 223 -4.78 -38.54 72.06
#